data_AF-E0TBH6-F1
#
_entry.id   AF-E0TBH6-F1
#
_cell.length_a   1.000
_cell.length_b   1.000
_cell.length_c   1.000
_cell.angle_alpha   90.00
_cell.angle_beta   90.00
_cell.angle_gamma   90.00
#
_symmetry.space_group_name_H-M   'P 1'
#
loop_
_entity.id
_entity.type
_entity.pdbx_description
1 polymer ?
#
loop_
_entity_poly.entity_id
_entity_poly.type
_entity_poly.pdbx_seq_one_letter_code
_entity_poly.pdbx_strand_id
1 'polypeptide(L)'
;MSPILAALFATTALTVHPATLHPAAQEAAQGQGSQTTPATPESELRDLGDGLYMITGEGGNIMVSTGADGAFVIDDQFDRLAEKNLALIEEVSEEPIVFVLNTHYHGDHTGGNLAFYNAGATIIAHENVRRRLAEAADKEDGALPVITFSENVTFHWNDQSIRVMHVPNAHTDGDSFVFLPQANVIHSGDLVFSSMYPYIDVEAGGSVDGMLSGLNRIRQLANSETQIVPGHGPLSDEDDVTAQIDLLRTARRLVREQMMEGHDVEAVVEADPLADYNEDWAWRFVSGEKMVRQLFADLMATDTDAKAAVEAGSTADAAETTASAEPPEETAAAEETEEAPETEETAAPAADDASAADAPVPANRDAALDAAVADTSDTSDAPEEENTEDGLGLQDRLEDAQNAAQAAAAAARRRAEQAIDAVRGSGAEEEAASAEENADPDASDAE
;
A
#
# COMPACT_ATOMS: atom_id res chain seq x y z
N MET A 1 -54.82 -51.92 43.16
CA MET A 1 -56.17 -51.49 43.60
C MET A 1 -56.04 -50.08 44.16
N SER A 2 -56.49 -49.05 43.44
CA SER A 2 -56.85 -47.77 44.08
C SER A 2 -58.23 -47.93 44.75
N PRO A 3 -58.51 -47.24 45.85
CA PRO A 3 -59.22 -45.94 45.81
C PRO A 3 -58.63 -44.90 46.80
N ILE A 4 -58.62 -43.57 46.59
CA ILE A 4 -59.68 -42.56 46.33
C ILE A 4 -60.36 -42.00 47.60
N LEU A 5 -60.20 -40.66 47.76
CA LEU A 5 -61.06 -39.62 48.42
C LEU A 5 -61.31 -39.73 49.94
N ALA A 6 -61.65 -38.69 50.73
CA ALA A 6 -61.61 -37.22 50.74
C ALA A 6 -62.51 -36.76 51.92
N ALA A 7 -62.18 -35.65 52.62
CA ALA A 7 -63.08 -34.72 53.36
C ALA A 7 -62.20 -33.84 54.28
N LEU A 8 -62.07 -32.50 54.17
CA LEU A 8 -62.99 -31.35 54.12
C LEU A 8 -63.58 -30.96 55.49
N PHE A 9 -63.28 -29.73 55.95
CA PHE A 9 -64.02 -28.78 56.83
C PHE A 9 -62.98 -27.82 57.48
N ALA A 10 -63.17 -26.53 57.72
CA ALA A 10 -64.18 -25.54 57.39
C ALA A 10 -63.54 -24.13 57.55
N THR A 11 -64.15 -23.15 56.89
CA THR A 11 -63.75 -21.76 56.68
C THR A 11 -63.92 -20.82 57.88
N THR A 12 -63.08 -19.79 57.97
CA THR A 12 -63.49 -18.42 58.36
C THR A 12 -62.69 -17.40 57.55
N ALA A 13 -63.41 -16.54 56.83
CA ALA A 13 -62.85 -15.51 55.96
C ALA A 13 -62.89 -14.15 56.67
N LEU A 14 -61.84 -13.35 56.47
CA LEU A 14 -61.89 -11.90 56.59
C LEU A 14 -61.24 -11.30 55.34
N THR A 15 -62.02 -10.55 54.58
CA THR A 15 -61.63 -9.88 53.33
C THR A 15 -61.20 -8.44 53.60
N VAL A 16 -60.05 -8.04 53.06
CA VAL A 16 -59.72 -6.66 52.68
C VAL A 16 -59.10 -6.70 51.28
N HIS A 17 -59.43 -5.71 50.46
CA HIS A 17 -59.34 -5.67 48.99
C HIS A 17 -57.93 -5.80 48.38
N PRO A 18 -57.84 -6.26 47.11
CA PRO A 18 -56.58 -6.52 46.41
C PRO A 18 -55.98 -5.25 45.78
N ALA A 19 -54.68 -5.06 45.93
CA ALA A 19 -53.87 -4.23 45.05
C ALA A 19 -53.35 -5.09 43.88
N THR A 20 -53.42 -4.52 42.69
CA THR A 20 -53.19 -5.12 41.38
C THR A 20 -51.76 -5.56 41.13
N LEU A 21 -51.65 -6.69 40.43
CA LEU A 21 -50.46 -7.36 39.90
C LEU A 21 -49.67 -6.49 38.90
N HIS A 22 -48.34 -6.60 38.95
CA HIS A 22 -47.44 -6.48 37.79
C HIS A 22 -46.48 -7.69 37.83
N PRO A 23 -46.30 -8.44 36.74
CA PRO A 23 -45.39 -9.59 36.74
C PRO A 23 -43.96 -9.21 36.30
N ALA A 24 -43.03 -9.94 36.93
CA ALA A 24 -41.73 -10.38 36.41
C ALA A 24 -40.64 -9.34 36.12
N ALA A 25 -39.76 -9.14 37.11
CA ALA A 25 -38.34 -8.96 36.85
C ALA A 25 -37.69 -10.35 36.98
N GLN A 26 -37.29 -10.92 35.85
CA GLN A 26 -36.50 -12.14 35.80
C GLN A 26 -35.03 -11.73 35.95
N GLU A 27 -34.45 -12.01 37.11
CA GLU A 27 -33.00 -11.95 37.34
C GLU A 27 -32.31 -12.91 36.34
N ALA A 28 -31.67 -12.33 35.34
CA ALA A 28 -30.73 -13.05 34.49
C ALA A 28 -29.46 -13.31 35.31
N ALA A 29 -29.24 -14.59 35.63
CA ALA A 29 -27.97 -15.09 36.11
C ALA A 29 -26.87 -14.67 35.13
N GLN A 30 -25.85 -13.99 35.66
CA GLN A 30 -24.63 -13.65 34.93
C GLN A 30 -23.91 -14.95 34.54
N GLY A 31 -24.16 -15.41 33.32
CA GLY A 31 -23.22 -16.28 32.62
C GLY A 31 -22.00 -15.44 32.27
N GLN A 32 -20.84 -15.83 32.77
CA GLN A 32 -19.57 -15.34 32.26
C GLN A 32 -19.53 -15.68 30.77
N GLY A 33 -19.80 -14.67 29.94
CA GLY A 33 -19.57 -14.76 28.51
C GLY A 33 -18.11 -15.10 28.31
N SER A 34 -17.85 -16.23 27.64
CA SER A 34 -16.58 -16.43 26.95
C SER A 34 -16.37 -15.18 26.12
N GLN A 35 -15.46 -14.33 26.54
CA GLN A 35 -14.93 -13.30 25.67
C GLN A 35 -14.24 -14.07 24.56
N THR A 36 -14.90 -14.12 23.41
CA THR A 36 -14.24 -14.48 22.17
C THR A 36 -13.10 -13.49 22.02
N THR A 37 -11.88 -13.97 22.20
CA THR A 37 -10.67 -13.29 21.72
C THR A 37 -10.98 -12.74 20.32
N PRO A 38 -10.66 -11.48 19.99
CA PRO A 38 -10.76 -11.03 18.61
C PRO A 38 -10.02 -12.04 17.76
N ALA A 39 -10.68 -12.60 16.73
CA ALA A 39 -9.99 -13.45 15.77
C ALA A 39 -8.83 -12.63 15.21
N THR A 40 -7.62 -13.18 15.27
CA THR A 40 -6.48 -12.65 14.49
C THR A 40 -6.98 -12.46 13.06
N PRO A 41 -6.90 -11.27 12.46
CA PRO A 41 -7.26 -11.09 11.06
C PRO A 41 -6.50 -12.14 10.24
N GLU A 42 -7.26 -13.05 9.65
CA GLU A 42 -6.70 -14.23 9.04
C GLU A 42 -6.23 -13.87 7.63
N SER A 43 -5.01 -14.27 7.24
CA SER A 43 -4.68 -14.28 5.81
C SER A 43 -5.66 -15.19 5.09
N GLU A 44 -6.28 -14.72 4.00
CA GLU A 44 -7.25 -15.48 3.22
C GLU A 44 -6.78 -15.62 1.78
N LEU A 45 -6.86 -16.84 1.23
CA LEU A 45 -6.47 -17.14 -0.14
C LEU A 45 -7.70 -17.16 -1.07
N ARG A 46 -7.56 -16.50 -2.22
CA ARG A 46 -8.56 -16.44 -3.28
C ARG A 46 -7.95 -16.86 -4.61
N ASP A 47 -8.57 -17.83 -5.27
CA ASP A 47 -8.26 -18.22 -6.64
C ASP A 47 -8.72 -17.13 -7.63
N LEU A 48 -7.82 -16.72 -8.52
CA LEU A 48 -8.07 -15.77 -9.61
C LEU A 48 -8.18 -16.45 -10.98
N GLY A 49 -7.89 -17.75 -11.08
CA GLY A 49 -7.76 -18.49 -12.34
C GLY A 49 -6.33 -18.49 -12.88
N ASP A 50 -6.06 -19.34 -13.88
CA ASP A 50 -4.77 -19.41 -14.60
C ASP A 50 -3.52 -19.60 -13.72
N GLY A 51 -3.68 -20.31 -12.59
CA GLY A 51 -2.60 -20.52 -11.62
C GLY A 51 -2.25 -19.26 -10.82
N LEU A 52 -3.14 -18.27 -10.79
CA LEU A 52 -2.98 -17.03 -10.04
C LEU A 52 -3.87 -17.02 -8.79
N TYR A 53 -3.30 -16.57 -7.68
CA TYR A 53 -3.98 -16.47 -6.40
C TYR A 53 -3.70 -15.11 -5.77
N MET A 54 -4.68 -14.60 -5.03
CA MET A 54 -4.55 -13.43 -4.17
C MET A 54 -4.56 -13.90 -2.71
N ILE A 55 -3.65 -13.39 -1.89
CA ILE A 55 -3.71 -13.55 -0.44
C ILE A 55 -3.96 -12.17 0.19
N THR A 56 -5.08 -12.02 0.88
CA THR A 56 -5.38 -10.84 1.71
C THR A 56 -4.84 -11.05 3.12
N GLY A 57 -4.70 -9.99 3.91
CA GLY A 57 -4.24 -10.05 5.30
C GLY A 57 -4.27 -8.69 5.98
N GLU A 58 -3.50 -8.51 7.05
CA GLU A 58 -3.40 -7.20 7.73
C GLU A 58 -2.50 -6.20 7.01
N GLY A 59 -1.62 -6.67 6.11
CA GLY A 59 -0.70 -5.84 5.32
C GLY A 59 -1.18 -5.64 3.89
N GLY A 60 -0.23 -5.47 2.98
CA GLY A 60 -0.49 -5.44 1.55
C GLY A 60 -1.04 -6.77 1.04
N ASN A 61 -1.86 -6.76 0.00
CA ASN A 61 -2.25 -8.01 -0.65
C ASN A 61 -1.04 -8.61 -1.37
N ILE A 62 -1.01 -9.94 -1.42
CA ILE A 62 0.00 -10.70 -2.14
C ILE A 62 -0.67 -11.28 -3.39
N MET A 63 0.05 -11.34 -4.50
CA MET A 63 -0.32 -12.21 -5.61
C MET A 63 0.71 -13.31 -5.84
N VAL A 64 0.22 -14.51 -6.13
CA VAL A 64 1.04 -15.71 -6.32
C VAL A 64 0.72 -16.29 -7.69
N SER A 65 1.74 -16.51 -8.51
CA SER A 65 1.65 -17.33 -9.72
C SER A 65 2.30 -18.68 -9.44
N THR A 66 1.57 -19.77 -9.66
CA THR A 66 2.06 -21.15 -9.50
C THR A 66 2.09 -21.88 -10.84
N GLY A 67 2.98 -22.86 -10.96
CA GLY A 67 3.17 -23.65 -12.18
C GLY A 67 4.50 -24.40 -12.16
N ALA A 68 4.84 -25.02 -13.30
CA ALA A 68 5.97 -25.93 -13.41
C ALA A 68 7.36 -25.28 -13.21
N ASP A 69 7.45 -23.96 -13.35
CA ASP A 69 8.72 -23.24 -13.14
C ASP A 69 8.96 -22.93 -11.65
N GLY A 70 7.93 -23.02 -10.80
CA GLY A 70 7.93 -22.65 -9.39
C GLY A 70 7.04 -21.46 -9.08
N ALA A 71 6.82 -21.18 -7.79
CA ALA A 71 5.98 -20.06 -7.38
C ALA A 71 6.70 -18.71 -7.53
N PHE A 72 6.02 -17.75 -8.17
CA PHE A 72 6.41 -16.34 -8.28
C PHE A 72 5.44 -15.51 -7.44
N VAL A 73 5.97 -14.83 -6.43
CA VAL A 73 5.18 -14.08 -5.44
C VAL A 73 5.41 -12.58 -5.63
N ILE A 74 4.36 -11.79 -5.51
CA ILE A 74 4.41 -10.33 -5.55
C ILE A 74 3.98 -9.81 -4.17
N ASP A 75 4.89 -9.10 -3.51
CA ASP A 75 4.84 -8.69 -2.10
C ASP A 75 4.69 -9.86 -1.11
N ASP A 76 5.01 -9.64 0.17
CA ASP A 76 5.05 -10.73 1.16
C ASP A 76 4.52 -10.37 2.56
N GLN A 77 3.77 -9.27 2.65
CA GLN A 77 3.14 -8.80 3.88
C GLN A 77 4.13 -8.48 5.01
N PHE A 78 3.59 -8.36 6.23
CA PHE A 78 4.37 -8.25 7.45
C PHE A 78 4.99 -9.60 7.85
N ASP A 79 6.15 -9.56 8.50
CA ASP A 79 6.86 -10.72 9.06
C ASP A 79 5.95 -11.65 9.88
N ARG A 80 5.11 -11.07 10.76
CA ARG A 80 4.19 -11.84 11.62
C ARG A 80 3.15 -12.68 10.87
N LEU A 81 2.95 -12.42 9.57
CA LEU A 81 2.05 -13.18 8.69
C LEU A 81 2.80 -14.14 7.77
N ALA A 82 4.13 -14.07 7.71
CA ALA A 82 4.92 -14.77 6.71
C ALA A 82 4.77 -16.31 6.80
N GLU A 83 4.81 -16.89 8.00
CA GLU A 83 4.59 -18.34 8.18
C GLU A 83 3.23 -18.79 7.64
N LYS A 84 2.18 -18.00 7.91
CA LYS A 84 0.83 -18.31 7.41
C LYS A 84 0.74 -18.14 5.89
N ASN A 85 1.34 -17.10 5.34
CA ASN A 85 1.33 -16.85 3.89
C ASN A 85 2.11 -17.94 3.14
N LEU A 86 3.26 -18.38 3.67
CA LEU A 86 4.01 -19.52 3.14
C LEU A 86 3.14 -20.79 3.15
N ALA A 87 2.45 -21.09 4.25
CA ALA A 87 1.56 -22.24 4.34
C ALA A 87 0.41 -22.18 3.30
N LEU A 88 -0.20 -21.01 3.09
CA LEU A 88 -1.23 -20.83 2.05
C LEU A 88 -0.67 -21.03 0.63
N ILE A 89 0.58 -20.63 0.38
CA ILE A 89 1.23 -20.86 -0.93
C ILE A 89 1.49 -22.36 -1.14
N GLU A 90 1.90 -23.08 -0.10
CA GLU A 90 2.09 -24.54 -0.15
C GLU A 90 0.78 -25.30 -0.45
N GLU A 91 -0.38 -24.75 -0.09
CA GLU A 91 -1.69 -25.35 -0.43
C GLU A 91 -1.99 -25.31 -1.93
N VAL A 92 -1.41 -24.35 -2.67
CA VAL A 92 -1.70 -24.09 -4.09
C VAL A 92 -0.50 -24.29 -5.02
N SER A 93 0.67 -24.59 -4.48
CA SER A 93 1.90 -24.83 -5.24
C SER A 93 2.56 -26.13 -4.82
N GLU A 94 2.73 -27.05 -5.78
CA GLU A 94 3.53 -28.27 -5.59
C GLU A 94 5.04 -28.00 -5.75
N GLU A 95 5.39 -26.89 -6.41
CA GLU A 95 6.76 -26.46 -6.67
C GLU A 95 7.21 -25.39 -5.65
N PRO A 96 8.52 -25.28 -5.38
CA PRO A 96 9.04 -24.31 -4.41
C PRO A 96 8.82 -22.86 -4.85
N ILE A 97 8.85 -21.95 -3.88
CA ILE A 97 8.92 -20.51 -4.15
C ILE A 97 10.30 -20.17 -4.70
N VAL A 98 10.32 -19.50 -5.85
CA VAL A 98 11.56 -19.13 -6.54
C VAL A 98 11.82 -17.64 -6.44
N PHE A 99 10.77 -16.82 -6.60
CA PHE A 99 10.88 -15.36 -6.59
C PHE A 99 9.88 -14.70 -5.67
N VAL A 100 10.34 -13.66 -4.98
CA VAL A 100 9.49 -12.61 -4.41
C VAL A 100 9.85 -11.30 -5.10
N LEU A 101 8.84 -10.60 -5.62
CA LEU A 101 8.97 -9.27 -6.19
C LEU A 101 8.31 -8.27 -5.24
N ASN A 102 9.09 -7.37 -4.63
CA ASN A 102 8.52 -6.27 -3.86
C ASN A 102 8.17 -5.09 -4.78
N THR A 103 6.94 -4.60 -4.67
CA THR A 103 6.40 -3.47 -5.46
C THR A 103 6.95 -2.13 -4.98
N HIS A 104 7.12 -1.97 -3.67
CA HIS A 104 7.71 -0.81 -3.01
C HIS A 104 8.34 -1.22 -1.66
N TYR A 105 8.79 -0.26 -0.86
CA TYR A 105 9.68 -0.54 0.29
C TYR A 105 9.00 -0.63 1.66
N HIS A 106 7.68 -0.42 1.76
CA HIS A 106 7.01 -0.40 3.06
C HIS A 106 6.91 -1.81 3.66
N GLY A 107 6.95 -1.86 4.99
CA GLY A 107 7.09 -3.11 5.75
C GLY A 107 5.88 -4.03 5.71
N ASP A 108 4.73 -3.56 5.24
CA ASP A 108 3.56 -4.37 4.90
C ASP A 108 3.60 -5.00 3.51
N HIS A 109 4.67 -4.76 2.74
CA HIS A 109 4.92 -5.39 1.44
C HIS A 109 6.26 -6.14 1.40
N THR A 110 7.18 -5.81 2.32
CA THR A 110 8.53 -6.36 2.40
C THR A 110 8.86 -6.99 3.75
N GLY A 111 7.92 -7.02 4.69
CA GLY A 111 8.15 -7.49 6.04
C GLY A 111 8.43 -8.99 6.09
N GLY A 112 7.86 -9.76 5.16
CA GLY A 112 8.06 -11.19 5.03
C GLY A 112 9.38 -11.58 4.37
N ASN A 113 10.14 -10.62 3.83
CA ASN A 113 11.31 -10.86 2.97
C ASN A 113 12.26 -11.93 3.53
N LEU A 114 12.60 -11.84 4.83
CA LEU A 114 13.52 -12.78 5.47
C LEU A 114 12.96 -14.21 5.51
N ALA A 115 11.69 -14.36 5.87
CA ALA A 115 11.03 -15.67 5.93
C ALA A 115 10.94 -16.31 4.55
N PHE A 116 10.59 -15.54 3.52
CA PHE A 116 10.54 -16.02 2.14
C PHE A 116 11.94 -16.35 1.58
N TYR A 117 12.96 -15.55 1.91
CA TYR A 117 14.35 -15.88 1.59
C TYR A 117 14.79 -17.19 2.23
N ASN A 118 14.46 -17.41 3.52
CA ASN A 118 14.75 -18.65 4.22
C ASN A 118 13.99 -19.85 3.64
N ALA A 119 12.82 -19.63 3.03
CA ALA A 119 12.09 -20.63 2.26
C ALA A 119 12.69 -20.90 0.87
N GLY A 120 13.74 -20.17 0.47
CA GLY A 120 14.48 -20.38 -0.78
C GLY A 120 14.22 -19.34 -1.88
N ALA A 121 13.40 -18.33 -1.62
CA ALA A 121 13.08 -17.31 -2.61
C ALA A 121 14.25 -16.35 -2.87
N THR A 122 14.38 -15.93 -4.13
CA THR A 122 15.22 -14.80 -4.52
C THR A 122 14.37 -13.53 -4.54
N ILE A 123 14.77 -12.53 -3.75
CA ILE A 123 14.04 -11.27 -3.65
C ILE A 123 14.49 -10.32 -4.77
N ILE A 124 13.50 -9.72 -5.44
CA ILE A 124 13.63 -8.80 -6.57
C ILE A 124 12.88 -7.51 -6.24
N ALA A 125 13.45 -6.36 -6.58
CA ALA A 125 12.72 -5.10 -6.46
C ALA A 125 13.33 -4.01 -7.35
N HIS A 126 12.67 -2.86 -7.43
CA HIS A 126 13.27 -1.68 -8.04
C HIS A 126 14.51 -1.22 -7.25
N GLU A 127 15.49 -0.60 -7.91
CA GLU A 127 16.74 -0.18 -7.26
C GLU A 127 16.54 0.80 -6.10
N ASN A 128 15.52 1.67 -6.18
CA ASN A 128 15.16 2.55 -5.06
C ASN A 128 14.60 1.79 -3.86
N VAL A 129 13.84 0.71 -4.10
CA VAL A 129 13.35 -0.17 -3.02
C VAL A 129 14.52 -0.83 -2.32
N ARG A 130 15.46 -1.41 -3.08
CA ARG A 130 16.69 -1.98 -2.50
C ARG A 130 17.45 -0.93 -1.70
N ARG A 131 17.64 0.28 -2.25
CA ARG A 131 18.36 1.38 -1.57
C ARG A 131 17.71 1.75 -0.24
N ARG A 132 16.39 1.96 -0.22
CA ARG A 132 15.64 2.32 1.00
C ARG A 132 15.68 1.23 2.06
N LEU A 133 15.43 -0.02 1.66
CA LEU A 133 15.59 -1.16 2.56
C LEU A 133 17.03 -1.27 3.07
N ALA A 134 18.01 -1.00 2.20
CA ALA A 134 19.44 -0.93 2.51
C ALA A 134 19.86 0.30 3.35
N GLU A 135 18.94 1.21 3.70
CA GLU A 135 19.16 2.37 4.59
C GLU A 135 18.50 2.18 5.97
N ALA A 136 17.49 1.30 6.10
CA ALA A 136 16.80 1.02 7.37
C ALA A 136 17.72 0.46 8.49
N ALA A 137 17.38 0.70 9.76
CA ALA A 137 18.27 0.35 10.89
C ALA A 137 18.32 -1.16 11.20
N ASP A 138 17.25 -1.90 10.89
CA ASP A 138 17.06 -3.31 11.25
C ASP A 138 17.15 -4.20 10.01
N LYS A 139 18.36 -4.57 9.60
CA LYS A 139 18.56 -5.47 8.45
C LYS A 139 19.14 -6.79 8.90
N GLU A 140 18.46 -7.85 8.51
CA GLU A 140 18.98 -9.20 8.56
C GLU A 140 19.54 -9.60 7.19
N ASP A 141 20.64 -10.34 7.18
CA ASP A 141 21.23 -10.89 5.97
C ASP A 141 20.19 -11.76 5.24
N GLY A 142 19.92 -11.47 3.97
CA GLY A 142 18.94 -12.21 3.15
C GLY A 142 17.61 -11.49 2.92
N ALA A 143 17.27 -10.46 3.72
CA ALA A 143 16.01 -9.72 3.58
C ALA A 143 16.03 -8.63 2.49
N LEU A 144 17.17 -8.40 1.82
CA LEU A 144 17.32 -7.35 0.81
C LEU A 144 17.17 -7.89 -0.62
N PRO A 145 16.47 -7.17 -1.52
CA PRO A 145 16.36 -7.54 -2.92
C PRO A 145 17.73 -7.68 -3.60
N VAL A 146 18.12 -8.87 -4.06
CA VAL A 146 19.45 -9.12 -4.64
C VAL A 146 19.50 -8.98 -6.15
N ILE A 147 18.34 -9.02 -6.82
CA ILE A 147 18.17 -8.64 -8.22
C ILE A 147 17.41 -7.33 -8.24
N THR A 148 17.93 -6.34 -8.97
CA THR A 148 17.26 -5.05 -9.13
C THR A 148 17.00 -4.71 -10.58
N PHE A 149 15.95 -3.93 -10.81
CA PHE A 149 15.66 -3.27 -12.07
C PHE A 149 15.50 -1.76 -11.83
N SER A 150 15.69 -0.96 -12.88
CA SER A 150 15.63 0.52 -12.81
C SER A 150 14.48 1.11 -13.65
N GLU A 151 13.87 0.30 -14.51
CA GLU A 151 12.70 0.70 -15.32
C GLU A 151 11.68 -0.44 -15.35
N ASN A 152 11.40 -1.04 -16.51
CA ASN A 152 10.50 -2.17 -16.64
C ASN A 152 11.29 -3.47 -16.78
N VAL A 153 10.73 -4.56 -16.31
CA VAL A 153 11.28 -5.91 -16.52
C VAL A 153 10.14 -6.88 -16.81
N THR A 154 10.38 -7.88 -17.64
CA THR A 154 9.40 -8.94 -17.91
C THR A 154 10.00 -10.28 -17.57
N PHE A 155 9.26 -11.06 -16.79
CA PHE A 155 9.55 -12.47 -16.53
C PHE A 155 8.64 -13.33 -17.39
N HIS A 156 9.21 -14.35 -18.01
CA HIS A 156 8.46 -15.42 -18.67
C HIS A 156 8.46 -16.61 -17.73
N TRP A 157 7.31 -16.86 -17.10
CA TRP A 157 7.21 -17.78 -15.96
C TRP A 157 5.81 -18.37 -15.90
N ASN A 158 5.69 -19.69 -15.72
CA ASN A 158 4.40 -20.39 -15.63
C ASN A 158 3.45 -20.07 -16.81
N ASP A 159 3.98 -20.05 -18.03
CA ASP A 159 3.28 -19.65 -19.26
C ASP A 159 2.70 -18.22 -19.27
N GLN A 160 3.05 -17.39 -18.28
CA GLN A 160 2.68 -15.98 -18.19
C GLN A 160 3.83 -15.07 -18.64
N SER A 161 3.48 -13.89 -19.14
CA SER A 161 4.40 -12.75 -19.25
C SER A 161 4.14 -11.81 -18.08
N ILE A 162 4.91 -11.94 -17.00
CA ILE A 162 4.80 -11.11 -15.81
C ILE A 162 5.54 -9.80 -16.06
N ARG A 163 4.81 -8.76 -16.48
CA ARG A 163 5.35 -7.45 -16.85
C ARG A 163 5.36 -6.51 -15.66
N VAL A 164 6.54 -6.25 -15.11
CA VAL A 164 6.75 -5.29 -14.02
C VAL A 164 7.02 -3.92 -14.61
N MET A 165 6.23 -2.94 -14.20
CA MET A 165 6.21 -1.59 -14.74
C MET A 165 6.53 -0.59 -13.63
N HIS A 166 7.68 0.08 -13.72
CA HIS A 166 8.04 1.11 -12.74
C HIS A 166 7.18 2.37 -12.92
N VAL A 167 6.71 2.90 -11.78
CA VAL A 167 6.01 4.18 -11.70
C VAL A 167 6.79 5.09 -10.74
N PRO A 168 7.51 6.10 -11.26
CA PRO A 168 8.29 6.98 -10.41
C PRO A 168 7.37 7.92 -9.60
N ASN A 169 7.75 8.16 -8.35
CA ASN A 169 7.20 9.22 -7.50
C ASN A 169 5.68 9.14 -7.27
N ALA A 170 5.11 7.95 -7.17
CA ALA A 170 3.70 7.76 -6.94
C ALA A 170 3.39 7.63 -5.45
N HIS A 171 3.28 6.42 -4.95
CA HIS A 171 3.13 6.14 -3.53
C HIS A 171 4.47 6.38 -2.80
N THR A 172 5.58 6.01 -3.44
CA THR A 172 6.98 6.24 -3.06
C THR A 172 7.83 6.61 -4.28
N ASP A 173 9.16 6.67 -4.15
CA ASP A 173 10.08 6.83 -5.30
C ASP A 173 10.44 5.50 -6.01
N GLY A 174 9.92 4.37 -5.54
CA GLY A 174 10.32 3.03 -5.99
C GLY A 174 9.21 2.16 -6.55
N ASP A 175 7.99 2.69 -6.69
CA ASP A 175 6.80 1.88 -6.94
C ASP A 175 6.84 1.13 -8.27
N SER A 176 6.22 -0.04 -8.29
CA SER A 176 5.96 -0.81 -9.51
C SER A 176 4.61 -1.48 -9.42
N PHE A 177 3.93 -1.60 -10.56
CA PHE A 177 2.80 -2.53 -10.71
C PHE A 177 3.17 -3.65 -11.67
N VAL A 178 2.40 -4.74 -11.64
CA VAL A 178 2.63 -5.92 -12.45
C VAL A 178 1.40 -6.25 -13.27
N PHE A 179 1.58 -6.50 -14.55
CA PHE A 179 0.52 -6.88 -15.48
C PHE A 179 0.81 -8.23 -16.12
N LEU A 180 -0.18 -9.13 -16.06
CA LEU A 180 -0.16 -10.46 -16.65
C LEU A 180 -1.20 -10.48 -17.78
N PRO A 181 -0.82 -10.18 -19.03
CA PRO A 181 -1.77 -9.96 -20.11
C PRO A 181 -2.49 -11.24 -20.54
N GLN A 182 -1.90 -12.42 -20.34
CA GLN A 182 -2.55 -13.69 -20.69
C GLN A 182 -3.73 -13.99 -19.76
N ALA A 183 -3.56 -13.77 -18.45
CA ALA A 183 -4.62 -13.93 -17.46
C ALA A 183 -5.51 -12.69 -17.28
N ASN A 184 -5.14 -11.55 -17.88
CA ASN A 184 -5.80 -10.25 -17.68
C ASN A 184 -5.87 -9.83 -16.20
N VAL A 185 -4.76 -10.00 -15.47
CA VAL A 185 -4.65 -9.65 -14.04
C VAL A 185 -3.58 -8.57 -13.83
N ILE A 186 -3.87 -7.61 -12.96
CA ILE A 186 -2.92 -6.57 -12.51
C ILE A 186 -2.71 -6.68 -11.00
N HIS A 187 -1.47 -6.75 -10.53
CA HIS A 187 -1.12 -6.43 -9.15
C HIS A 187 -0.62 -4.99 -9.10
N SER A 188 -1.36 -4.12 -8.43
CA SER A 188 -1.08 -2.67 -8.51
C SER A 188 -0.04 -2.18 -7.50
N GLY A 189 0.32 -2.98 -6.51
CA GLY A 189 0.98 -2.47 -5.30
C GLY A 189 0.15 -1.34 -4.69
N ASP A 190 0.78 -0.41 -4.00
CA ASP A 190 0.09 0.74 -3.39
C ASP A 190 -0.24 1.86 -4.39
N LEU A 191 -0.47 1.52 -5.66
CA LEU A 191 -1.11 2.45 -6.60
C LEU A 191 -2.63 2.43 -6.46
N VAL A 192 -3.23 1.26 -6.22
CA VAL A 192 -4.68 1.13 -6.01
C VAL A 192 -4.96 0.72 -4.57
N PHE A 193 -5.82 1.49 -3.92
CA PHE A 193 -6.36 1.24 -2.60
C PHE A 193 -7.88 1.08 -2.75
N SER A 194 -8.37 -0.16 -2.65
CA SER A 194 -9.76 -0.46 -2.99
C SER A 194 -10.72 0.10 -1.95
N SER A 195 -11.55 1.05 -2.37
CA SER A 195 -12.57 1.70 -1.53
C SER A 195 -12.02 2.32 -0.25
N MET A 196 -10.81 2.90 -0.31
CA MET A 196 -10.19 3.55 0.84
C MET A 196 -9.19 4.62 0.41
N TYR A 197 -8.95 5.63 1.26
CA TYR A 197 -7.99 6.68 0.95
C TYR A 197 -6.59 6.09 0.72
N PRO A 198 -5.91 6.50 -0.37
CA PRO A 198 -4.55 6.09 -0.61
C PRO A 198 -3.60 6.72 0.41
N TYR A 199 -2.51 6.02 0.70
CA TYR A 199 -1.35 6.60 1.38
C TYR A 199 -0.37 7.12 0.32
N ILE A 200 0.12 8.35 0.49
CA ILE A 200 1.11 8.98 -0.41
C ILE A 200 2.27 9.43 0.46
N ASP A 201 3.38 8.68 0.41
CA ASP A 201 4.56 8.93 1.22
C ASP A 201 5.42 10.03 0.58
N VAL A 202 4.99 11.29 0.76
CA VAL A 202 5.66 12.48 0.21
C VAL A 202 7.12 12.58 0.68
N GLU A 203 7.41 12.15 1.92
CA GLU A 203 8.78 12.12 2.45
C GLU A 203 9.65 11.07 1.74
N ALA A 204 9.05 9.97 1.29
CA ALA A 204 9.69 8.99 0.42
C ALA A 204 9.64 9.33 -1.08
N GLY A 205 9.24 10.55 -1.43
CA GLY A 205 9.20 11.02 -2.81
C GLY A 205 7.93 10.68 -3.57
N GLY A 206 6.88 10.22 -2.88
CA GLY A 206 5.54 10.07 -3.44
C GLY A 206 4.88 11.42 -3.78
N SER A 207 3.90 11.41 -4.69
CA SER A 207 3.15 12.59 -5.10
C SER A 207 1.79 12.23 -5.66
N VAL A 208 0.84 13.18 -5.60
CA VAL A 208 -0.49 12.98 -6.21
C VAL A 208 -0.37 12.86 -7.73
N ASP A 209 0.53 13.60 -8.36
CA ASP A 209 0.76 13.53 -9.81
C ASP A 209 1.32 12.17 -10.25
N GLY A 210 2.25 11.60 -9.47
CA GLY A 210 2.76 10.25 -9.71
C GLY A 210 1.69 9.18 -9.52
N MET A 211 0.88 9.28 -8.45
CA MET A 211 -0.27 8.39 -8.24
C MET A 211 -1.24 8.43 -9.42
N LEU A 212 -1.62 9.63 -9.86
CA LEU A 212 -2.49 9.81 -11.03
C LEU A 212 -1.83 9.25 -12.30
N SER A 213 -0.52 9.41 -12.49
CA SER A 213 0.20 8.83 -13.62
C SER A 213 0.13 7.29 -13.62
N GLY A 214 0.40 6.67 -12.47
CA GLY A 214 0.31 5.22 -12.28
C GLY A 214 -1.11 4.68 -12.51
N LEU A 215 -2.11 5.27 -11.86
CA LEU A 215 -3.52 4.91 -12.03
C LEU A 215 -3.97 5.05 -13.50
N ASN A 216 -3.54 6.11 -14.19
CA ASN A 216 -3.85 6.28 -15.61
C ASN A 216 -3.19 5.21 -16.51
N ARG A 217 -2.00 4.72 -16.15
CA ARG A 217 -1.36 3.60 -16.86
C ARG A 217 -2.12 2.29 -16.63
N ILE A 218 -2.50 2.01 -15.39
CA ILE A 218 -3.34 0.84 -15.05
C ILE A 218 -4.65 0.89 -15.84
N ARG A 219 -5.36 2.03 -15.81
CA ARG A 219 -6.61 2.21 -16.56
C ARG A 219 -6.47 2.06 -18.08
N GLN A 220 -5.30 2.35 -18.65
CA GLN A 220 -5.05 2.15 -20.09
C GLN A 220 -4.83 0.68 -20.46
N LEU A 221 -4.36 -0.15 -19.51
CA LEU A 221 -4.13 -1.58 -19.70
C LEU A 221 -5.37 -2.41 -19.34
N ALA A 222 -6.13 -1.95 -18.35
CA ALA A 222 -7.34 -2.60 -17.87
C ALA A 222 -8.49 -2.48 -18.88
N ASN A 223 -9.39 -3.46 -18.81
CA ASN A 223 -10.69 -3.48 -19.46
C ASN A 223 -11.73 -4.04 -18.47
N SER A 224 -12.98 -4.15 -18.93
CA SER A 224 -14.10 -4.62 -18.11
C SER A 224 -13.98 -6.05 -17.55
N GLU A 225 -13.03 -6.85 -18.02
CA GLU A 225 -12.76 -8.21 -17.54
C GLU A 225 -11.48 -8.28 -16.70
N THR A 226 -10.74 -7.18 -16.52
CA THR A 226 -9.48 -7.15 -15.80
C THR A 226 -9.72 -7.28 -14.30
N GLN A 227 -9.07 -8.26 -13.67
CA GLN A 227 -9.02 -8.37 -12.21
C GLN A 227 -7.82 -7.59 -11.69
N ILE A 228 -8.04 -6.72 -10.72
CA ILE A 228 -6.98 -5.89 -10.13
C ILE A 228 -6.81 -6.30 -8.67
N VAL A 229 -5.64 -6.83 -8.34
CA VAL A 229 -5.19 -7.03 -6.96
C VAL A 229 -4.65 -5.69 -6.46
N PRO A 230 -5.40 -4.96 -5.60
CA PRO A 230 -4.94 -3.70 -5.05
C PRO A 230 -3.84 -3.95 -4.02
N GLY A 231 -3.03 -2.94 -3.70
CA GLY A 231 -2.12 -2.99 -2.57
C GLY A 231 -2.87 -3.26 -1.26
N HIS A 232 -4.05 -2.63 -1.09
CA HIS A 232 -4.94 -2.91 0.04
C HIS A 232 -6.40 -2.94 -0.35
N GLY A 233 -7.18 -3.73 0.42
CA GLY A 233 -8.62 -3.88 0.24
C GLY A 233 -9.02 -5.13 -0.55
N PRO A 234 -10.32 -5.30 -0.84
CA PRO A 234 -10.81 -6.44 -1.63
C PRO A 234 -10.31 -6.41 -3.08
N LEU A 235 -10.41 -7.53 -3.79
CA LEU A 235 -10.16 -7.57 -5.24
C LEU A 235 -10.96 -6.49 -5.97
N SER A 236 -10.28 -5.70 -6.80
CA SER A 236 -10.81 -4.52 -7.48
C SER A 236 -10.96 -4.72 -8.99
N ASP A 237 -11.55 -3.71 -9.65
CA ASP A 237 -11.68 -3.61 -11.11
C ASP A 237 -11.40 -2.20 -11.67
N GLU A 238 -11.69 -1.99 -12.95
CA GLU A 238 -11.53 -0.72 -13.67
C GLU A 238 -12.33 0.45 -13.04
N ASP A 239 -13.50 0.16 -12.48
CA ASP A 239 -14.36 1.20 -11.89
C ASP A 239 -13.76 1.71 -10.58
N ASP A 240 -13.15 0.83 -9.78
CA ASP A 240 -12.42 1.22 -8.57
C ASP A 240 -11.23 2.14 -8.88
N VAL A 241 -10.46 1.82 -9.93
CA VAL A 241 -9.34 2.68 -10.39
C VAL A 241 -9.86 4.06 -10.81
N THR A 242 -10.99 4.09 -11.52
CA THR A 242 -11.62 5.35 -11.95
C THR A 242 -12.12 6.16 -10.76
N ALA A 243 -12.75 5.51 -9.78
CA ALA A 243 -13.21 6.15 -8.55
C ALA A 243 -12.05 6.79 -7.76
N GLN A 244 -10.91 6.09 -7.64
CA GLN A 244 -9.73 6.63 -6.96
C GLN A 244 -9.09 7.81 -7.72
N ILE A 245 -9.05 7.77 -9.06
CA ILE A 245 -8.60 8.91 -9.88
C ILE A 245 -9.47 10.14 -9.61
N ASP A 246 -10.79 9.96 -9.61
CA ASP A 246 -11.74 11.05 -9.43
C ASP A 246 -11.70 11.62 -8.00
N LEU A 247 -11.53 10.74 -7.00
CA LEU A 247 -11.27 11.13 -5.62
C LEU A 247 -10.01 11.99 -5.51
N LEU A 248 -8.85 11.51 -5.98
CA LEU A 248 -7.59 12.23 -5.83
C LEU A 248 -7.63 13.61 -6.50
N ARG A 249 -8.24 13.70 -7.70
CA ARG A 249 -8.43 14.98 -8.38
C ARG A 249 -9.31 15.92 -7.59
N THR A 250 -10.43 15.42 -7.07
CA THR A 250 -11.39 16.23 -6.32
C THR A 250 -10.81 16.68 -4.99
N ALA A 251 -10.23 15.76 -4.23
CA ALA A 251 -9.65 16.03 -2.93
C ALA A 251 -8.49 17.03 -3.03
N ARG A 252 -7.56 16.84 -3.99
CA ARG A 252 -6.47 17.79 -4.24
C ARG A 252 -7.00 19.18 -4.58
N ARG A 253 -8.04 19.28 -5.43
CA ARG A 253 -8.67 20.56 -5.77
C ARG A 253 -9.26 21.25 -4.54
N LEU A 254 -10.01 20.54 -3.71
CA LEU A 254 -10.66 21.12 -2.53
C LEU A 254 -9.65 21.64 -1.50
N VAL A 255 -8.57 20.88 -1.25
CA VAL A 255 -7.47 21.32 -0.37
C VAL A 255 -6.76 22.54 -0.98
N ARG A 256 -6.49 22.51 -2.29
CA ARG A 256 -5.86 23.63 -2.99
C ARG A 256 -6.70 24.90 -2.93
N GLU A 257 -8.02 24.82 -3.06
CA GLU A 257 -8.92 25.98 -2.94
C GLU A 257 -8.75 26.67 -1.58
N GLN A 258 -8.67 25.91 -0.49
CA GLN A 258 -8.41 26.45 0.85
C GLN A 258 -7.01 27.08 0.98
N MET A 259 -5.98 26.44 0.40
CA MET A 259 -4.62 27.01 0.38
C MET A 259 -4.56 28.34 -0.39
N MET A 260 -5.32 28.46 -1.48
CA MET A 260 -5.39 29.70 -2.28
C MET A 260 -6.08 30.84 -1.52
N GLU A 261 -6.90 30.53 -0.51
CA GLU A 261 -7.47 31.52 0.42
C GLU A 261 -6.46 31.95 1.51
N GLY A 262 -5.27 31.33 1.54
CA GLY A 262 -4.20 31.63 2.50
C GLY A 262 -4.26 30.81 3.79
N HIS A 263 -5.15 29.82 3.87
CA HIS A 263 -5.29 28.96 5.04
C HIS A 263 -4.08 28.04 5.22
N ASP A 264 -3.55 27.98 6.44
CA ASP A 264 -2.52 27.01 6.81
C ASP A 264 -3.10 25.59 7.01
N VAL A 265 -2.22 24.61 7.22
CA VAL A 265 -2.62 23.20 7.30
C VAL A 265 -3.62 22.92 8.43
N GLU A 266 -3.53 23.64 9.56
CA GLU A 266 -4.45 23.42 10.68
C GLU A 266 -5.84 23.97 10.36
N ALA A 267 -5.90 25.16 9.74
CA ALA A 267 -7.16 25.73 9.26
C ALA A 267 -7.83 24.85 8.18
N VAL A 268 -7.06 24.28 7.25
CA VAL A 268 -7.63 23.37 6.23
C VAL A 268 -8.13 22.06 6.86
N VAL A 269 -7.43 21.52 7.86
CA VAL A 269 -7.88 20.33 8.61
C VAL A 269 -9.17 20.62 9.36
N GLU A 270 -9.27 21.78 10.04
CA GLU A 270 -10.47 22.19 10.77
C GLU A 270 -11.69 22.38 9.84
N ALA A 271 -11.45 22.88 8.62
CA ALA A 271 -12.49 23.03 7.60
C ALA A 271 -13.05 21.70 7.08
N ASP A 272 -12.34 20.58 7.29
CA ASP A 272 -12.65 19.23 6.81
C ASP A 272 -13.25 19.20 5.39
N PRO A 273 -12.51 19.66 4.37
CA PRO A 273 -13.02 19.74 2.99
C PRO A 273 -13.41 18.38 2.41
N LEU A 274 -13.04 17.27 3.08
CA LEU A 274 -13.33 15.91 2.65
C LEU A 274 -14.43 15.23 3.50
N ALA A 275 -15.18 15.99 4.31
CA ALA A 275 -16.22 15.46 5.19
C ALA A 275 -17.18 14.47 4.48
N ASP A 276 -17.63 14.82 3.26
CA ASP A 276 -18.56 14.01 2.47
C ASP A 276 -17.96 12.68 1.96
N TYR A 277 -16.64 12.53 1.97
CA TYR A 277 -15.93 11.33 1.52
C TYR A 277 -15.50 10.43 2.67
N ASN A 278 -15.43 10.97 3.89
CA ASN A 278 -14.83 10.28 5.03
C ASN A 278 -15.61 9.01 5.46
N GLU A 279 -16.93 8.94 5.22
CA GLU A 279 -17.71 7.75 5.52
C GLU A 279 -17.30 6.55 4.65
N ASP A 280 -17.01 6.79 3.37
CA ASP A 280 -16.73 5.73 2.39
C ASP A 280 -15.24 5.43 2.25
N TRP A 281 -14.36 6.42 2.46
CA TRP A 281 -12.94 6.30 2.12
C TRP A 281 -12.01 6.27 3.35
N ALA A 282 -12.42 6.82 4.49
CA ALA A 282 -11.55 6.81 5.66
C ALA A 282 -11.42 5.40 6.23
N TRP A 283 -10.20 5.06 6.64
CA TRP A 283 -9.91 3.76 7.23
C TRP A 283 -8.86 3.91 8.33
N ARG A 284 -8.54 2.80 9.01
CA ARG A 284 -7.70 2.82 10.22
C ARG A 284 -6.36 3.55 10.05
N PHE A 285 -5.80 3.56 8.84
CA PHE A 285 -4.46 4.11 8.58
C PHE A 285 -4.48 5.50 7.96
N VAL A 286 -5.48 5.81 7.13
CA VAL A 286 -5.66 7.13 6.50
C VAL A 286 -7.05 7.66 6.83
N SER A 287 -7.10 8.57 7.81
CA SER A 287 -8.28 9.38 8.12
C SER A 287 -8.45 10.52 7.12
N GLY A 288 -9.61 11.18 7.11
CA GLY A 288 -9.83 12.43 6.37
C GLY A 288 -8.78 13.49 6.68
N GLU A 289 -8.51 13.72 7.98
CA GLU A 289 -7.43 14.62 8.42
C GLU A 289 -6.07 14.25 7.81
N LYS A 290 -5.68 12.96 7.89
CA LYS A 290 -4.38 12.52 7.34
C LYS A 290 -4.33 12.67 5.83
N MET A 291 -5.44 12.43 5.13
CA MET A 291 -5.54 12.67 3.68
C MET A 291 -5.37 14.16 3.36
N VAL A 292 -6.05 15.06 4.08
CA VAL A 292 -5.91 16.52 3.93
C VAL A 292 -4.46 16.95 4.13
N ARG A 293 -3.82 16.50 5.21
CA ARG A 293 -2.41 16.84 5.51
C ARG A 293 -1.45 16.36 4.41
N GLN A 294 -1.66 15.17 3.86
CA GLN A 294 -0.84 14.65 2.75
C GLN A 294 -1.02 15.47 1.47
N LEU A 295 -2.27 15.79 1.11
CA LEU A 295 -2.56 16.63 -0.05
C LEU A 295 -1.98 18.03 0.10
N PHE A 296 -2.07 18.60 1.30
CA PHE A 296 -1.48 19.90 1.61
C PHE A 296 0.05 19.85 1.46
N ALA A 297 0.71 18.82 2.00
CA ALA A 297 2.15 18.64 1.88
C ALA A 297 2.60 18.46 0.41
N ASP A 298 1.88 17.66 -0.38
CA ASP A 298 2.11 17.49 -1.82
C ASP A 298 1.98 18.83 -2.55
N LEU A 299 0.92 19.61 -2.29
CA LEU A 299 0.71 20.92 -2.90
C LEU A 299 1.77 21.95 -2.47
N MET A 300 2.21 21.94 -1.21
CA MET A 300 3.32 22.79 -0.75
C MET A 300 4.63 22.46 -1.47
N ALA A 301 4.83 21.21 -1.89
CA ALA A 301 6.01 20.79 -2.63
C ALA A 301 5.90 21.05 -4.15
N THR A 302 4.69 21.00 -4.72
CA THR A 302 4.48 20.94 -6.18
C THR A 302 3.79 22.17 -6.78
N ASP A 303 3.02 22.93 -6.00
CA ASP A 303 2.25 24.09 -6.46
C ASP A 303 2.79 25.40 -5.86
N THR A 304 3.57 26.14 -6.65
CA THR A 304 4.20 27.39 -6.21
C THR A 304 3.21 28.49 -5.86
N ASP A 305 2.04 28.51 -6.50
CA ASP A 305 1.03 29.55 -6.29
C ASP A 305 0.27 29.30 -5.00
N ALA A 306 -0.14 28.04 -4.76
CA ALA A 306 -0.77 27.64 -3.51
C ALA A 306 0.16 27.86 -2.32
N LYS A 307 1.45 27.50 -2.46
CA LYS A 307 2.47 27.78 -1.45
C LYS A 307 2.58 29.28 -1.14
N ALA A 308 2.68 30.12 -2.18
CA ALA A 308 2.80 31.57 -2.00
C ALA A 308 1.56 32.17 -1.32
N ALA A 309 0.37 31.66 -1.61
CA ALA A 309 -0.88 32.11 -0.98
C ALA A 309 -0.89 31.80 0.53
N VAL A 310 -0.52 30.58 0.93
CA VAL A 310 -0.40 30.17 2.35
C VAL A 310 0.64 31.03 3.07
N GLU A 311 1.81 31.23 2.48
CA GLU A 311 2.87 32.06 3.08
C GLU A 311 2.42 33.52 3.25
N ALA A 312 1.64 34.07 2.31
CA ALA A 312 1.06 35.40 2.43
C ALA A 312 -0.01 35.48 3.54
N GLY A 313 -0.91 34.51 3.62
CA GLY A 313 -1.95 34.43 4.66
C GLY A 313 -1.36 34.38 6.07
N SER A 314 -0.33 33.55 6.28
CA SER A 314 0.37 33.44 7.56
C SER A 314 1.00 34.78 8.02
N THR A 315 1.50 35.60 7.08
CA THR A 315 2.06 36.92 7.42
C THR A 315 1.00 37.94 7.83
N ALA A 316 -0.22 37.84 7.29
CA ALA A 316 -1.33 38.69 7.66
C ALA A 316 -1.83 38.38 9.08
N ASP A 317 -1.99 37.11 9.42
CA ASP A 317 -2.39 36.66 10.77
C ASP A 317 -1.35 37.05 11.84
N ALA A 318 -0.06 36.93 11.52
CA ALA A 318 1.00 37.37 12.42
C ALA A 318 0.96 38.89 12.67
N ALA A 319 0.67 39.68 11.63
CA ALA A 319 0.53 41.14 11.76
C ALA A 319 -0.71 41.52 12.58
N GLU A 320 -1.86 40.84 12.38
CA GLU A 320 -3.09 41.09 13.12
C GLU A 320 -2.97 40.68 14.60
N THR A 321 -2.28 39.58 14.89
CA THR A 321 -1.99 39.14 16.27
C THR A 321 -1.09 40.12 17.01
N THR A 322 -0.13 40.77 16.32
CA THR A 322 0.71 41.81 16.94
C THR A 322 -0.01 43.15 17.14
N ALA A 323 -1.05 43.44 16.35
CA ALA A 323 -1.87 44.65 16.50
C ALA A 323 -2.91 44.56 17.65
N SER A 324 -3.22 43.35 18.11
CA SER A 324 -4.15 43.08 19.23
C SER A 324 -3.47 43.03 20.61
N ALA A 325 -2.13 43.14 20.66
CA ALA A 325 -1.42 43.29 21.92
C ALA A 325 -1.57 44.74 22.43
N GLU A 326 -2.43 44.94 23.44
CA GLU A 326 -2.58 46.24 24.11
C GLU A 326 -1.20 46.79 24.57
N PRO A 327 -0.88 48.07 24.32
CA PRO A 327 0.32 48.68 24.88
C PRO A 327 0.17 48.80 26.40
N PRO A 328 1.26 48.71 27.19
CA PRO A 328 1.19 49.04 28.60
C PRO A 328 0.77 50.51 28.75
N GLU A 329 -0.19 50.79 29.64
CA GLU A 329 -0.64 52.14 29.97
C GLU A 329 0.55 53.05 30.29
N GLU A 330 0.90 53.95 29.35
CA GLU A 330 1.82 55.04 29.61
C GLU A 330 1.04 56.35 29.73
N THR A 331 1.17 56.96 30.90
CA THR A 331 0.49 58.18 31.33
C THR A 331 0.85 59.38 30.45
N ALA A 332 -0.18 60.10 30.06
CA ALA A 332 -0.17 61.31 29.23
C ALA A 332 0.78 62.43 29.70
N ALA A 333 1.39 63.10 28.72
CA ALA A 333 1.65 64.54 28.74
C ALA A 333 1.49 65.10 27.32
N ALA A 334 0.72 66.19 27.22
CA ALA A 334 0.27 66.86 26.01
C ALA A 334 1.34 67.77 25.37
N GLU A 335 1.24 67.98 24.05
CA GLU A 335 1.33 69.32 23.44
C GLU A 335 0.76 69.32 22.00
N GLU A 336 0.17 70.46 21.63
CA GLU A 336 -0.69 70.72 20.46
C GLU A 336 0.05 71.14 19.17
N THR A 337 -0.76 71.33 18.10
CA THR A 337 -0.60 72.14 16.85
C THR A 337 -0.04 71.41 15.62
N GLU A 338 -0.48 71.60 14.36
CA GLU A 338 -1.47 72.46 13.69
C GLU A 338 -1.74 71.91 12.26
N GLU A 339 -2.93 72.21 11.70
CA GLU A 339 -3.32 72.41 10.28
C GLU A 339 -3.16 71.36 9.13
N ALA A 340 -4.23 71.30 8.33
CA ALA A 340 -4.52 70.56 7.07
C ALA A 340 -4.07 71.39 5.81
N PRO A 341 -4.44 71.12 4.52
CA PRO A 341 -5.41 70.15 3.98
C PRO A 341 -5.10 69.41 2.65
N GLU A 342 -5.98 68.43 2.38
CA GLU A 342 -6.54 67.85 1.14
C GLU A 342 -5.97 68.19 -0.26
N THR A 343 -5.88 67.16 -1.11
CA THR A 343 -6.42 67.16 -2.50
C THR A 343 -6.72 65.74 -3.01
N GLU A 344 -7.94 65.54 -3.56
CA GLU A 344 -8.37 64.46 -4.46
C GLU A 344 -7.67 64.52 -5.83
N GLU A 345 -7.47 63.40 -6.55
CA GLU A 345 -7.83 63.28 -7.98
C GLU A 345 -7.79 61.82 -8.55
N THR A 346 -8.97 61.37 -9.03
CA THR A 346 -9.27 60.58 -10.26
C THR A 346 -8.79 59.13 -10.54
N ALA A 347 -9.78 58.21 -10.52
CA ALA A 347 -10.35 57.41 -11.64
C ALA A 347 -9.47 56.65 -12.69
N ALA A 348 -9.53 55.30 -12.62
CA ALA A 348 -10.00 54.26 -13.59
C ALA A 348 -9.60 54.32 -15.11
N PRO A 349 -9.77 53.24 -15.94
CA PRO A 349 -10.41 51.94 -15.67
C PRO A 349 -9.69 50.67 -16.23
N ALA A 350 -10.33 49.54 -15.92
CA ALA A 350 -10.15 48.20 -16.46
C ALA A 350 -10.42 48.06 -17.97
N ALA A 351 -9.91 46.98 -18.56
CA ALA A 351 -10.40 46.39 -19.80
C ALA A 351 -10.59 44.88 -19.60
N ASP A 352 -11.79 44.45 -19.95
CA ASP A 352 -12.32 43.09 -19.91
C ASP A 352 -12.26 42.47 -21.33
N ASP A 353 -12.15 41.13 -21.33
CA ASP A 353 -12.80 40.16 -22.21
C ASP A 353 -12.51 40.10 -23.74
N ALA A 354 -12.10 38.90 -24.19
CA ALA A 354 -12.43 38.34 -25.50
C ALA A 354 -12.23 36.81 -25.56
N SER A 355 -13.27 36.06 -25.16
CA SER A 355 -13.98 35.00 -25.91
C SER A 355 -13.27 33.86 -26.70
N ALA A 356 -13.95 32.69 -26.61
CA ALA A 356 -14.23 31.67 -27.64
C ALA A 356 -13.24 30.48 -27.75
N ALA A 357 -13.61 29.26 -27.32
CA ALA A 357 -14.60 28.30 -27.85
C ALA A 357 -14.06 27.40 -28.99
N ASP A 358 -13.78 26.15 -28.60
CA ASP A 358 -14.30 24.88 -29.14
C ASP A 358 -14.18 24.56 -30.66
N ALA A 359 -13.40 23.51 -30.98
CA ALA A 359 -13.59 22.56 -32.09
C ALA A 359 -12.60 21.36 -31.94
N PRO A 360 -12.74 20.22 -32.66
CA PRO A 360 -13.47 19.03 -32.23
C PRO A 360 -12.61 17.74 -32.15
N VAL A 361 -13.13 16.73 -31.45
CA VAL A 361 -12.56 15.38 -31.28
C VAL A 361 -12.79 14.51 -32.54
N PRO A 362 -11.77 13.82 -33.09
CA PRO A 362 -11.97 12.76 -34.08
C PRO A 362 -12.15 11.38 -33.41
N ALA A 363 -13.17 10.67 -33.87
CA ALA A 363 -13.47 9.30 -33.53
C ALA A 363 -12.68 8.32 -34.44
N ASN A 364 -11.72 7.59 -33.88
CA ASN A 364 -11.49 6.15 -34.12
C ASN A 364 -10.39 5.63 -33.18
N ARG A 365 -10.63 4.52 -32.47
CA ARG A 365 -9.90 4.13 -31.25
C ARG A 365 -8.82 3.06 -31.44
N ASP A 366 -8.40 2.77 -32.67
CA ASP A 366 -7.47 1.66 -32.99
C ASP A 366 -6.17 2.07 -33.72
N ALA A 367 -5.72 3.33 -33.61
CA ALA A 367 -4.49 3.78 -34.29
C ALA A 367 -3.54 4.66 -33.46
N ALA A 368 -3.72 4.73 -32.14
CA ALA A 368 -2.96 5.65 -31.27
C ALA A 368 -1.88 4.98 -30.39
N LEU A 369 -1.40 3.79 -30.77
CA LEU A 369 -0.29 3.11 -30.07
C LEU A 369 0.95 2.81 -30.93
N ASP A 370 0.98 3.24 -32.19
CA ASP A 370 2.11 2.99 -33.13
C ASP A 370 2.79 4.27 -33.67
N ALA A 371 2.49 5.45 -33.14
CA ALA A 371 2.99 6.74 -33.68
C ALA A 371 4.06 7.42 -32.80
N ALA A 372 4.96 6.65 -32.20
CA ALA A 372 6.13 7.18 -31.48
C ALA A 372 7.46 6.51 -31.90
N VAL A 373 7.58 6.08 -33.17
CA VAL A 373 8.88 5.76 -33.79
C VAL A 373 8.84 6.04 -35.29
N ALA A 374 8.74 7.31 -35.71
CA ALA A 374 9.12 7.73 -37.08
C ALA A 374 8.99 9.25 -37.25
N ASP A 375 10.03 10.02 -36.88
CA ASP A 375 10.39 11.22 -37.63
C ASP A 375 11.82 11.66 -37.28
N THR A 376 12.82 11.12 -37.99
CA THR A 376 14.04 11.84 -38.36
C THR A 376 14.62 11.20 -39.63
N SER A 377 14.13 11.61 -40.79
CA SER A 377 14.83 11.33 -42.05
C SER A 377 14.80 12.53 -42.98
N ASP A 378 15.71 13.48 -42.74
CA ASP A 378 16.37 14.21 -43.83
C ASP A 378 17.73 14.76 -43.38
N THR A 379 18.78 13.94 -43.49
CA THR A 379 20.10 14.42 -43.92
C THR A 379 20.73 13.35 -44.79
N SER A 380 20.97 13.69 -46.05
CA SER A 380 21.75 12.92 -47.00
C SER A 380 23.24 13.24 -46.83
N ASP A 381 24.09 12.23 -47.08
CA ASP A 381 25.58 12.19 -47.08
C ASP A 381 26.32 11.78 -45.79
N ALA A 382 26.61 10.48 -45.64
CA ALA A 382 27.87 9.89 -45.10
C ALA A 382 27.82 8.33 -45.17
N PRO A 383 28.96 7.61 -45.20
CA PRO A 383 29.15 6.41 -46.02
C PRO A 383 28.69 5.10 -45.37
N GLU A 384 28.49 4.08 -46.21
CA GLU A 384 28.24 2.68 -45.88
C GLU A 384 29.26 2.15 -44.84
N GLU A 385 28.78 1.76 -43.65
CA GLU A 385 29.55 0.92 -42.72
C GLU A 385 29.15 -0.55 -42.89
N GLU A 386 30.19 -1.38 -42.92
CA GLU A 386 30.17 -2.83 -43.08
C GLU A 386 29.28 -3.53 -42.05
N ASN A 387 28.51 -4.52 -42.52
CA ASN A 387 28.00 -5.60 -41.68
C ASN A 387 29.16 -6.31 -40.98
N THR A 388 29.44 -5.97 -39.72
CA THR A 388 30.30 -6.79 -38.86
C THR A 388 29.48 -7.88 -38.17
N GLU A 389 29.99 -9.10 -38.24
CA GLU A 389 29.44 -10.38 -37.82
C GLU A 389 29.21 -10.53 -36.29
N ASP A 390 28.51 -9.63 -35.60
CA ASP A 390 28.34 -9.69 -34.13
C ASP A 390 26.96 -10.20 -33.64
N GLY A 391 26.02 -10.48 -34.56
CA GLY A 391 24.70 -11.01 -34.20
C GLY A 391 24.72 -12.44 -33.64
N LEU A 392 25.76 -13.23 -33.96
CA LEU A 392 25.94 -14.59 -33.46
C LEU A 392 26.55 -14.64 -32.05
N GLY A 393 27.26 -13.58 -31.63
CA GLY A 393 27.91 -13.54 -30.31
C GLY A 393 26.95 -13.19 -29.15
N LEU A 394 25.80 -12.56 -29.43
CA LEU A 394 24.89 -12.13 -28.37
C LEU A 394 24.07 -13.30 -27.80
N GLN A 395 23.69 -14.26 -28.65
CA GLN A 395 22.99 -15.48 -28.23
C GLN A 395 23.92 -16.39 -27.44
N ASP A 396 25.15 -16.61 -27.91
CA ASP A 396 26.16 -17.40 -27.18
C ASP A 396 26.47 -16.78 -25.82
N ARG A 397 26.59 -15.44 -25.74
CA ARG A 397 26.82 -14.74 -24.46
C ARG A 397 25.62 -14.80 -23.52
N LEU A 398 24.40 -14.86 -24.05
CA LEU A 398 23.19 -15.03 -23.25
C LEU A 398 23.08 -16.46 -22.71
N GLU A 399 23.37 -17.45 -23.54
CA GLU A 399 23.41 -18.86 -23.15
C GLU A 399 24.51 -19.10 -22.10
N ASP A 400 25.70 -18.51 -22.28
CA ASP A 400 26.78 -18.56 -21.29
C ASP A 400 26.36 -17.91 -19.96
N ALA A 401 25.65 -16.79 -20.00
CA ALA A 401 25.15 -16.12 -18.80
C ALA A 401 24.07 -16.95 -18.07
N GLN A 402 23.16 -17.58 -18.81
CA GLN A 402 22.14 -18.48 -18.26
C GLN A 402 22.78 -19.72 -17.63
N ASN A 403 23.75 -20.33 -18.32
CA ASN A 403 24.51 -21.47 -17.81
C ASN A 403 25.30 -21.11 -16.55
N ALA A 404 25.91 -19.93 -16.50
CA ALA A 404 26.62 -19.43 -15.33
C ALA A 404 25.67 -19.19 -14.14
N ALA A 405 24.47 -18.63 -14.38
CA ALA A 405 23.45 -18.42 -13.37
C ALA A 405 22.93 -19.75 -12.79
N GLN A 406 22.63 -20.73 -13.65
CA GLN A 406 22.22 -22.07 -13.22
C GLN A 406 23.32 -22.78 -12.40
N ALA A 407 24.58 -22.65 -12.82
CA ALA A 407 25.70 -23.21 -12.08
C ALA A 407 25.88 -22.55 -10.69
N ALA A 408 25.66 -21.24 -10.61
CA ALA A 408 25.71 -20.50 -9.35
C ALA A 408 24.57 -20.92 -8.40
N ALA A 409 23.35 -21.06 -8.90
CA ALA A 409 22.20 -21.54 -8.13
C ALA A 409 22.42 -22.98 -7.61
N ALA A 410 22.90 -23.88 -8.47
CA ALA A 410 23.25 -25.24 -8.05
C ALA A 410 24.36 -25.27 -7.00
N ALA A 411 25.32 -24.34 -7.08
CA ALA A 411 26.37 -24.21 -6.07
C ALA A 411 25.86 -23.63 -4.75
N ALA A 412 24.90 -22.70 -4.77
CA ALA A 412 24.23 -22.19 -3.58
C ALA A 412 23.43 -23.30 -2.88
N ARG A 413 22.65 -24.08 -3.63
CA ARG A 413 21.91 -25.25 -3.11
C ARG A 413 22.81 -26.26 -2.42
N ARG A 414 23.95 -26.62 -3.04
CA ARG A 414 24.94 -27.53 -2.42
C ARG A 414 25.52 -26.98 -1.12
N ARG A 415 25.74 -25.66 -1.02
CA ARG A 415 26.24 -25.04 0.22
C ARG A 415 25.18 -25.06 1.32
N ALA A 416 23.92 -24.82 0.96
CA ALA A 416 22.80 -24.91 1.90
C ALA A 416 22.62 -26.36 2.42
N GLU A 417 22.66 -27.35 1.53
CA GLU A 417 22.60 -28.77 1.90
C GLU A 417 23.76 -29.16 2.83
N GLN A 418 24.99 -28.71 2.53
CA GLN A 418 26.16 -28.93 3.39
C GLN A 418 26.02 -28.25 4.76
N ALA A 419 25.44 -27.06 4.83
CA ALA A 419 25.18 -26.35 6.08
C ALA A 419 24.13 -27.07 6.94
N ILE A 420 23.05 -27.56 6.31
CA ILE A 420 22.01 -28.36 6.96
C ILE A 420 22.59 -29.67 7.50
N ASP A 421 23.41 -30.36 6.71
CA ASP A 421 24.07 -31.60 7.14
C ASP A 421 25.09 -31.36 8.25
N ALA A 422 25.79 -30.22 8.25
CA ALA A 422 26.69 -29.85 9.34
C ALA A 422 25.95 -29.62 10.66
N VAL A 423 24.77 -28.98 10.62
CA VAL A 423 23.90 -28.76 11.79
C VAL A 423 23.31 -30.09 12.29
N ARG A 424 22.89 -30.97 11.39
CA ARG A 424 22.40 -32.31 11.75
C ARG A 424 23.51 -33.19 12.32
N GLY A 425 24.73 -33.08 11.78
CA GLY A 425 25.91 -33.78 12.28
C GLY A 425 26.31 -33.33 13.68
N SER A 426 26.29 -32.02 13.97
CA SER A 426 26.59 -31.50 15.30
C SER A 426 25.54 -31.87 16.36
N GLY A 427 24.26 -31.94 15.97
CA GLY A 427 23.18 -32.37 16.87
C GLY A 427 23.27 -33.85 17.26
N ALA A 428 23.70 -34.71 16.33
CA ALA A 428 23.87 -36.14 16.60
C ALA A 428 25.07 -36.44 17.53
N GLU A 429 26.12 -35.62 17.50
CA GLU A 429 27.26 -35.75 18.43
C GLU A 429 26.90 -35.28 19.86
N GLU A 430 26.05 -34.26 19.98
CA GLU A 430 25.58 -33.72 21.28
C GLU A 430 24.54 -34.65 21.95
N GLU A 431 23.70 -35.32 21.16
CA GLU A 431 22.73 -36.32 21.64
C GLU A 431 23.43 -37.64 22.04
N ALA A 432 24.52 -38.02 21.37
CA ALA A 432 25.34 -39.17 21.77
C ALA A 432 26.13 -38.93 23.06
N ALA A 433 26.66 -37.72 23.25
CA ALA A 433 27.39 -37.34 24.47
C ALA A 433 26.49 -37.28 25.71
N SER A 434 25.24 -36.80 25.56
CA SER A 434 24.26 -36.74 26.66
C SER A 434 23.64 -38.10 27.02
N ALA A 435 23.66 -39.07 26.10
CA ALA A 435 23.24 -40.45 26.38
C ALA A 435 24.31 -41.25 27.15
N GLU A 436 25.61 -40.97 26.97
CA GLU A 436 26.68 -41.58 27.77
C GLU A 436 26.79 -40.99 29.19
N GLU A 437 26.42 -39.72 29.40
CA GLU A 437 26.46 -39.08 30.73
C GLU A 437 25.26 -39.45 31.63
N ASN A 438 24.15 -39.93 31.06
CA ASN A 438 22.94 -40.36 31.80
C ASN A 438 22.86 -41.89 32.03
N ALA A 439 23.91 -42.66 31.68
CA ALA A 439 23.97 -44.07 32.04
C ALA A 439 24.31 -44.21 33.53
N ASP A 440 23.27 -44.45 34.35
CA ASP A 440 23.34 -44.71 35.79
C ASP A 440 24.35 -45.84 36.10
N PRO A 441 25.47 -45.56 36.79
CA PRO A 441 26.48 -46.58 37.08
C PRO A 441 26.11 -47.50 38.26
N ASP A 442 24.95 -47.34 38.90
CA ASP A 442 24.62 -48.03 40.16
C ASP A 442 23.36 -48.93 40.12
N ALA A 443 22.98 -49.42 38.93
CA ALA A 443 21.97 -50.47 38.80
C ALA A 443 22.59 -51.89 38.81
N SER A 444 23.46 -52.17 39.77
CA SER A 444 23.82 -53.54 40.14
C SER A 444 24.10 -53.66 41.63
N ASP A 445 23.03 -53.61 42.45
CA ASP A 445 22.91 -54.40 43.68
C ASP A 445 21.55 -54.16 44.35
N ALA A 446 20.61 -55.10 44.19
CA ALA A 446 19.83 -55.73 45.28
C ALA A 446 18.54 -56.42 44.78
N GLU A 447 18.26 -57.54 45.47
CA GLU A 447 17.01 -58.32 45.53
C GLU A 447 15.75 -57.52 45.91
#